data_AF-A0AAV2NEC8-F1
#
_entry.id   AF-A0AAV2NEC8-F1
#
_cell.length_a   1.000
_cell.length_b   1.000
_cell.length_c   1.000
_cell.angle_alpha   90.00
_cell.angle_beta   90.00
_cell.angle_gamma   90.00
#
_symmetry.space_group_name_H-M   'P 1'
#
loop_
_entity.id
_entity.type
_entity.pdbx_description
1 polymer ?
#
loop_
_entity_poly.entity_id
_entity_poly.type
_entity_poly.pdbx_seq_one_letter_code
_entity_poly.pdbx_strand_id
1 'polypeptide(L)'
;MFLTELPYMHKNQSLYLLFPAAKSIETCAWEVDENISGLVERLTTNAGIDKLRKVLESQVSVPECAIYPEFLEMEHELEHELPIDELLEDLGIRELLEPDKAILSNFTHENLHLGGAMHRAYIKMTPEKVISGAVNMFFTKNEATFKSFEKTNNSQYEYSFVLLIYDRDRRDILFTGIINKNHRLPDCKCS
;
A
#
# COMPACT_ATOMS: atom_id res chain seq x y z
N MET A 1 15.86 -7.86 -3.02
CA MET A 1 14.39 -7.84 -3.04
C MET A 1 13.98 -8.92 -4.01
N PHE A 2 13.08 -9.80 -3.59
CA PHE A 2 12.43 -10.72 -4.50
C PHE A 2 11.15 -10.08 -5.04
N LEU A 3 10.79 -10.42 -6.27
CA LEU A 3 9.65 -9.83 -6.95
C LEU A 3 8.80 -10.95 -7.54
N THR A 4 7.50 -10.84 -7.33
CA THR A 4 6.49 -11.74 -7.91
C THR A 4 5.51 -10.90 -8.70
N GLU A 5 5.27 -11.28 -9.95
CA GLU A 5 4.29 -10.64 -10.82
C GLU A 5 3.07 -11.55 -10.97
N LEU A 6 1.89 -10.96 -10.79
CA LEU A 6 0.58 -11.55 -11.03
C LEU A 6 -0.13 -10.71 -12.09
N PRO A 7 -0.05 -11.11 -13.38
CA PRO A 7 -0.63 -10.34 -14.46
C PRO A 7 -2.16 -10.40 -14.41
N TYR A 8 -2.82 -9.28 -14.71
CA TYR A 8 -4.27 -9.27 -14.82
C TYR A 8 -4.67 -9.80 -16.19
N MET A 9 -5.59 -10.77 -16.21
CA MET A 9 -6.13 -11.29 -17.47
C MET A 9 -6.67 -10.15 -18.34
N HIS A 10 -6.18 -10.06 -19.57
CA HIS A 10 -6.61 -9.11 -20.61
C HIS A 10 -6.39 -7.61 -20.31
N LYS A 11 -5.52 -7.26 -19.35
CA LYS A 11 -5.11 -5.87 -19.09
C LYS A 11 -3.59 -5.77 -19.05
N ASN A 12 -3.04 -4.61 -19.43
CA ASN A 12 -1.61 -4.28 -19.23
C ASN A 12 -1.32 -3.84 -17.77
N GLN A 13 -2.08 -4.41 -16.83
CA GLN A 13 -1.96 -4.17 -15.40
C GLN A 13 -1.47 -5.43 -14.72
N SER A 14 -0.66 -5.29 -13.68
CA SER A 14 -0.17 -6.43 -12.92
C SER A 14 -0.05 -6.07 -11.45
N LEU A 15 -0.37 -7.03 -10.59
CA LEU A 15 -0.06 -6.96 -9.18
C LEU A 15 1.37 -7.46 -8.99
N TYR A 16 2.18 -6.69 -8.29
CA TYR A 16 3.52 -7.04 -7.91
C TYR A 16 3.63 -7.16 -6.40
N LEU A 17 4.30 -8.22 -5.95
CA LEU A 17 4.66 -8.43 -4.56
C LEU A 17 6.17 -8.32 -4.41
N LEU A 18 6.61 -7.41 -3.54
CA LEU A 18 7.99 -7.04 -3.33
C LEU A 18 8.40 -7.50 -1.93
N PHE A 19 9.23 -8.53 -1.88
CA PHE A 19 9.70 -9.09 -0.63
C PHE A 19 11.08 -8.51 -0.28
N PRO A 20 11.26 -8.00 0.95
CA PRO A 20 12.59 -7.62 1.43
C PRO A 20 13.51 -8.85 1.34
N ALA A 21 14.79 -8.63 0.99
CA ALA A 21 15.76 -9.72 0.88
C ALA A 21 17.10 -9.30 1.46
N ALA A 22 17.72 -10.23 2.18
CA ALA A 22 19.04 -10.10 2.76
C ALA A 22 19.88 -11.32 2.37
N LYS A 23 21.21 -11.15 2.38
CA LYS A 23 22.12 -12.27 2.14
C LYS A 23 22.40 -12.95 3.47
N SER A 24 22.07 -14.24 3.57
CA SER A 24 22.37 -15.05 4.75
C SER A 24 23.87 -15.21 4.91
N ILE A 25 24.35 -15.04 6.14
CA ILE A 25 25.76 -15.17 6.49
C ILE A 25 26.19 -16.64 6.43
N GLU A 26 25.28 -17.55 6.79
CA GLU A 26 25.56 -18.98 6.89
C GLU A 26 25.55 -19.66 5.53
N THR A 27 24.50 -19.43 4.74
CA THR A 27 24.30 -20.10 3.45
C THR A 27 24.91 -19.33 2.28
N CYS A 28 25.27 -18.05 2.48
CA CYS A 28 25.61 -17.10 1.43
C CYS A 28 24.51 -16.93 0.35
N ALA A 29 23.31 -17.47 0.58
CA ALA A 29 22.17 -17.34 -0.31
C ALA A 29 21.37 -16.07 0.00
N TRP A 30 20.58 -15.61 -0.96
CA TRP A 30 19.58 -14.58 -0.71
C TRP A 30 18.34 -15.23 -0.09
N GLU A 31 17.86 -14.66 1.01
CA GLU A 31 16.69 -15.12 1.75
C GLU A 31 15.73 -13.95 1.97
N VAL A 32 14.45 -14.25 2.17
CA VAL A 32 13.45 -13.21 2.49
C VAL A 32 13.78 -12.66 3.86
N ASP A 33 13.94 -11.35 3.93
CA ASP A 33 14.24 -10.64 5.16
C ASP A 33 12.93 -10.33 5.92
N GLU A 34 12.98 -10.18 7.23
CA GLU A 34 11.81 -9.73 8.01
C GLU A 34 11.70 -8.20 8.06
N ASN A 35 12.79 -7.50 7.74
CA ASN A 35 12.86 -6.04 7.79
C ASN A 35 12.17 -5.37 6.59
N ILE A 36 10.86 -5.17 6.71
CA ILE A 36 10.08 -4.46 5.70
C ILE A 36 10.41 -2.95 5.64
N SER A 37 10.76 -2.31 6.77
CA SER A 37 11.04 -0.87 6.79
C SER A 37 12.27 -0.54 5.93
N GLY A 38 13.32 -1.36 5.98
CA GLY A 38 14.49 -1.19 5.12
C GLY A 38 14.18 -1.33 3.62
N LEU A 39 13.14 -2.09 3.23
CA LEU A 39 12.65 -2.07 1.85
C LEU A 39 11.92 -0.75 1.53
N VAL A 40 10.99 -0.33 2.39
CA VAL A 40 10.22 0.91 2.20
C VAL A 40 11.15 2.12 2.10
N GLU A 41 12.11 2.26 3.01
CA GLU A 41 13.11 3.34 3.01
C GLU A 41 13.93 3.38 1.72
N ARG A 42 14.26 2.22 1.12
CA ARG A 42 14.96 2.20 -0.17
C ARG A 42 14.04 2.70 -1.29
N LEU A 43 12.77 2.31 -1.27
CA LEU A 43 11.79 2.71 -2.29
C LEU A 43 11.45 4.20 -2.26
N THR A 44 11.66 4.89 -1.13
CA THR A 44 11.51 6.36 -1.04
C THR A 44 12.69 7.14 -1.64
N THR A 45 13.79 6.47 -2.00
CA THR A 45 14.93 7.12 -2.65
C THR A 45 14.81 7.14 -4.17
N ASN A 46 15.34 8.18 -4.83
CA ASN A 46 15.41 8.26 -6.30
C ASN A 46 16.09 7.03 -6.92
N ALA A 47 17.21 6.57 -6.33
CA ALA A 47 17.92 5.40 -6.83
C ALA A 47 17.08 4.11 -6.70
N GLY A 48 16.33 3.96 -5.60
CA GLY A 48 15.46 2.81 -5.36
C GLY A 48 14.26 2.79 -6.30
N ILE A 49 13.56 3.92 -6.46
CA ILE A 49 12.40 4.00 -7.36
C ILE A 49 12.80 3.86 -8.83
N ASP A 50 13.96 4.40 -9.24
CA ASP A 50 14.46 4.22 -10.60
C ASP A 50 14.84 2.77 -10.88
N LYS A 51 15.40 2.07 -9.89
CA LYS A 51 15.66 0.63 -9.98
C LYS A 51 14.36 -0.16 -10.08
N LEU A 52 13.35 0.18 -9.26
CA LEU A 52 12.04 -0.45 -9.34
C LEU A 52 11.42 -0.26 -10.73
N ARG A 53 11.38 0.98 -11.24
CA ARG A 53 10.84 1.29 -12.57
C ARG A 53 11.49 0.47 -13.68
N LYS A 54 12.84 0.38 -13.68
CA LYS A 54 13.56 -0.47 -14.64
C LYS A 54 13.14 -1.93 -14.60
N VAL A 55 12.86 -2.46 -13.41
CA VAL A 55 12.39 -3.85 -13.24
C VAL A 55 10.96 -3.99 -13.76
N LEU A 56 10.05 -3.08 -13.40
CA LEU A 56 8.64 -3.11 -13.83
C LEU A 56 8.47 -2.92 -15.35
N GLU A 57 9.36 -2.14 -15.98
CA GLU A 57 9.36 -1.88 -17.42
C GLU A 57 10.12 -2.95 -18.24
N SER A 58 10.94 -3.77 -17.59
CA SER A 58 11.69 -4.81 -18.29
C SER A 58 10.77 -5.94 -18.73
N GLN A 59 10.77 -6.29 -20.03
CA GLN A 59 10.13 -7.51 -20.53
C GLN A 59 10.92 -8.79 -20.18
N VAL A 60 11.89 -8.67 -19.28
CA VAL A 60 12.74 -9.80 -18.91
C VAL A 60 11.86 -10.80 -18.18
N SER A 61 11.82 -12.02 -18.70
CA SER A 61 11.20 -13.19 -18.08
C SER A 61 11.46 -13.16 -16.57
N VAL A 62 10.38 -13.34 -15.80
CA VAL A 62 10.35 -13.44 -14.34
C VAL A 62 11.73 -13.85 -13.80
N PRO A 63 12.40 -12.99 -12.99
CA PRO A 63 13.75 -13.31 -12.53
C PRO A 63 13.77 -14.71 -11.93
N GLU A 64 14.83 -15.48 -12.16
CA GLU A 64 15.01 -16.88 -11.72
C GLU A 64 14.74 -17.12 -10.21
N CYS A 65 14.61 -16.05 -9.42
CA CYS A 65 14.30 -16.05 -8.00
C CYS A 65 12.94 -15.39 -7.68
N ALA A 66 11.88 -15.69 -8.44
CA ALA A 66 10.53 -15.32 -8.00
C ALA A 66 10.07 -16.23 -6.86
N ILE A 67 9.45 -15.61 -5.86
CA ILE A 67 8.82 -16.34 -4.74
C ILE A 67 7.35 -16.46 -5.08
N TYR A 68 6.79 -17.65 -5.02
CA TYR A 68 5.34 -17.85 -5.15
C TYR A 68 4.83 -18.36 -3.81
N PRO A 69 4.40 -17.46 -2.90
CA PRO A 69 3.90 -17.86 -1.60
C PRO A 69 2.62 -18.70 -1.75
N GLU A 70 2.45 -19.68 -0.87
CA GLU A 70 1.27 -20.57 -0.85
C GLU A 70 -0.05 -19.79 -0.71
N PHE A 71 -0.02 -18.64 -0.05
CA PHE A 71 -1.23 -17.82 0.11
C PHE A 71 -1.83 -17.42 -1.25
N LEU A 72 -1.03 -17.32 -2.33
CA LEU A 72 -1.55 -16.99 -3.65
C LEU A 72 -2.49 -18.06 -4.25
N GLU A 73 -2.53 -19.25 -3.68
CA GLU A 73 -3.47 -20.31 -4.08
C GLU A 73 -4.87 -20.12 -3.49
N MET A 74 -5.04 -19.15 -2.58
CA MET A 74 -6.31 -18.86 -1.92
C MET A 74 -6.85 -17.48 -2.29
N GLU A 75 -8.12 -17.25 -1.96
CA GLU A 75 -8.73 -15.93 -2.03
C GLU A 75 -8.33 -15.07 -0.81
N HIS A 76 -7.94 -13.82 -1.07
CA HIS A 76 -7.57 -12.84 -0.05
C HIS A 76 -8.26 -11.52 -0.29
N GLU A 77 -8.71 -10.89 0.79
CA GLU A 77 -9.30 -9.55 0.75
C GLU A 77 -8.51 -8.62 1.69
N LEU A 78 -8.14 -7.48 1.15
CA LEU A 78 -7.42 -6.41 1.82
C LEU A 78 -8.28 -5.16 1.75
N GLU A 79 -8.64 -4.60 2.90
CA GLU A 79 -9.34 -3.32 2.99
C GLU A 79 -8.59 -2.44 3.98
N HIS A 80 -8.35 -1.19 3.61
CA HIS A 80 -7.69 -0.22 4.48
C HIS A 80 -8.37 1.13 4.39
N GLU A 81 -8.57 1.75 5.55
CA GLU A 81 -9.06 3.12 5.69
C GLU A 81 -7.92 4.01 6.17
N LEU A 82 -7.66 5.08 5.43
CA LEU A 82 -6.70 6.12 5.78
C LEU A 82 -7.48 7.41 6.06
N PRO A 83 -7.57 7.83 7.34
CA PRO A 83 -8.00 9.17 7.68
C PRO A 83 -7.07 10.18 7.00
N ILE A 84 -7.63 11.05 6.17
CA ILE A 84 -6.82 12.01 5.41
C ILE A 84 -6.25 13.08 6.34
N ASP A 85 -6.88 13.35 7.48
CA ASP A 85 -6.34 14.28 8.46
C ASP A 85 -5.00 13.82 9.05
N GLU A 86 -4.85 12.54 9.35
CA GLU A 86 -3.57 11.94 9.76
C GLU A 86 -2.50 12.12 8.66
N LEU A 87 -2.86 11.87 7.41
CA LEU A 87 -1.95 12.05 6.27
C LEU A 87 -1.52 13.52 6.10
N LEU A 88 -2.45 14.47 6.20
CA LEU A 88 -2.14 15.90 6.06
C LEU A 88 -1.25 16.40 7.19
N GLU A 89 -1.40 15.84 8.40
CA GLU A 89 -0.50 16.09 9.52
C GLU A 89 0.92 15.57 9.25
N ASP A 90 1.04 14.32 8.80
CA ASP A 90 2.34 13.70 8.46
C ASP A 90 3.05 14.41 7.30
N LEU A 91 2.29 14.97 6.34
CA LEU A 91 2.82 15.76 5.23
C LEU A 91 3.14 17.23 5.60
N GLY A 92 2.85 17.66 6.84
CA GLY A 92 3.12 19.02 7.29
C GLY A 92 2.20 20.09 6.69
N ILE A 93 1.02 19.70 6.19
CA ILE A 93 0.02 20.58 5.54
C ILE A 93 -1.28 20.63 6.34
N ARG A 94 -1.17 20.52 7.67
CA ARG A 94 -2.27 20.51 8.64
C ARG A 94 -3.16 21.77 8.58
N GLU A 95 -2.63 22.89 8.10
CA GLU A 95 -3.37 24.16 7.93
C GLU A 95 -4.65 24.03 7.09
N LEU A 96 -4.73 23.06 6.19
CA LEU A 96 -5.94 22.77 5.42
C LEU A 96 -7.12 22.31 6.29
N LEU A 97 -6.85 21.76 7.47
CA LEU A 97 -7.86 21.30 8.43
C LEU A 97 -8.32 22.40 9.39
N GLU A 98 -7.64 23.55 9.40
CA GLU A 98 -7.85 24.60 10.39
C GLU A 98 -8.72 25.73 9.81
N PRO A 99 -9.90 26.02 10.40
CA PRO A 99 -10.81 27.05 9.89
C PRO A 99 -10.17 28.43 9.72
N ASP A 100 -9.21 28.79 10.57
CA ASP A 100 -8.60 30.13 10.55
C ASP A 100 -7.33 30.22 9.70
N LYS A 101 -6.81 29.09 9.21
CA LYS A 101 -5.56 29.04 8.43
C LYS A 101 -5.74 28.52 7.00
N ALA A 102 -6.79 27.75 6.73
CA ALA A 102 -7.04 27.19 5.41
C ALA A 102 -7.34 28.32 4.40
N ILE A 103 -6.54 28.41 3.33
CA ILE A 103 -6.75 29.36 2.24
C ILE A 103 -7.26 28.59 1.02
N LEU A 104 -8.58 28.47 0.91
CA LEU A 104 -9.27 27.76 -0.17
C LEU A 104 -10.11 28.69 -1.06
N SER A 105 -9.63 29.92 -1.27
CA SER A 105 -10.35 30.99 -1.99
C SER A 105 -10.72 30.69 -3.44
N ASN A 106 -10.10 29.68 -4.04
CA ASN A 106 -10.41 29.23 -5.40
C ASN A 106 -11.69 28.37 -5.46
N PHE A 107 -12.17 27.85 -4.32
CA PHE A 107 -13.42 27.07 -4.23
C PHE A 107 -14.62 27.96 -3.90
N THR A 108 -14.44 28.91 -2.99
CA THR A 108 -15.48 29.84 -2.54
C THR A 108 -14.85 31.10 -1.94
N HIS A 109 -15.63 32.19 -1.88
CA HIS A 109 -15.26 33.42 -1.18
C HIS A 109 -15.51 33.34 0.33
N GLU A 110 -16.24 32.32 0.80
CA GLU A 110 -16.49 32.07 2.21
C GLU A 110 -15.29 31.40 2.89
N ASN A 111 -15.23 31.48 4.22
CA ASN A 111 -14.21 30.76 4.96
C ASN A 111 -14.44 29.24 4.85
N LEU A 112 -13.52 28.54 4.19
CA LEU A 112 -13.60 27.11 3.93
C LEU A 112 -12.33 26.42 4.40
N HIS A 113 -12.50 25.33 5.12
CA HIS A 113 -11.45 24.40 5.50
C HIS A 113 -11.91 22.98 5.16
N LEU A 114 -10.95 22.04 5.10
CA LEU A 114 -11.27 20.63 4.94
C LEU A 114 -11.88 20.10 6.24
N GLY A 115 -13.08 19.54 6.14
CA GLY A 115 -13.72 18.81 7.23
C GLY A 115 -13.07 17.45 7.49
N GLY A 116 -13.89 16.42 7.72
CA GLY A 116 -13.42 15.04 7.75
C GLY A 116 -13.25 14.49 6.33
N ALA A 117 -12.16 13.76 6.09
CA ALA A 117 -11.95 13.05 4.84
C ALA A 117 -11.31 11.69 5.11
N MET A 118 -11.70 10.68 4.33
CA MET A 118 -11.20 9.32 4.45
C MET A 118 -10.97 8.71 3.07
N HIS A 119 -9.79 8.15 2.87
CA HIS A 119 -9.50 7.32 1.70
C HIS A 119 -9.67 5.85 2.09
N ARG A 120 -10.51 5.13 1.36
CA ARG A 120 -10.67 3.69 1.54
C ARG A 120 -10.22 2.97 0.27
N ALA A 121 -9.34 1.99 0.44
CA ALA A 121 -8.87 1.13 -0.63
C ALA A 121 -9.23 -0.33 -0.34
N TYR A 122 -9.62 -1.06 -1.38
CA TYR A 122 -9.96 -2.47 -1.35
C TYR A 122 -9.22 -3.21 -2.46
N ILE A 123 -8.62 -4.34 -2.13
CA ILE A 123 -7.98 -5.26 -3.06
C ILE A 123 -8.41 -6.68 -2.71
N LYS A 124 -8.99 -7.37 -3.68
CA LYS A 124 -9.30 -8.80 -3.61
C LYS A 124 -8.45 -9.56 -4.61
N MET A 125 -7.70 -10.53 -4.13
CA MET A 125 -6.82 -11.38 -4.91
C MET A 125 -7.40 -12.78 -4.92
N THR A 126 -7.52 -13.38 -6.10
CA THR A 126 -7.80 -14.80 -6.29
C THR A 126 -6.72 -15.39 -7.21
N PRO A 127 -6.60 -16.71 -7.31
CA PRO A 127 -5.66 -17.34 -8.24
C PRO A 127 -5.86 -16.93 -9.71
N GLU A 128 -7.09 -16.52 -10.07
CA GLU A 128 -7.47 -16.21 -11.45
C GLU A 128 -7.49 -14.71 -11.77
N LYS A 129 -7.73 -13.86 -10.76
CA LYS A 129 -7.95 -12.43 -10.98
C LYS A 129 -7.64 -11.62 -9.73
N VAL A 130 -7.41 -10.33 -9.96
CA VAL A 130 -7.38 -9.34 -8.89
C VAL A 130 -8.43 -8.26 -9.19
N ILE A 131 -9.20 -7.92 -8.16
CA ILE A 131 -10.21 -6.85 -8.17
C ILE A 131 -9.71 -5.77 -7.23
N SER A 132 -9.72 -4.51 -7.66
CA SER A 132 -9.27 -3.39 -6.85
C SER A 132 -10.19 -2.19 -7.02
N GLY A 133 -10.42 -1.46 -5.94
CA GLY A 133 -11.18 -0.22 -5.95
C GLY A 133 -10.76 0.70 -4.81
N ALA A 134 -10.94 2.00 -5.01
CA ALA A 134 -10.74 2.98 -3.96
C ALA A 134 -11.84 4.05 -4.02
N VAL A 135 -12.15 4.61 -2.87
CA VAL A 135 -13.12 5.71 -2.73
C VAL A 135 -12.59 6.74 -1.75
N ASN A 136 -12.80 8.01 -2.10
CA ASN A 136 -12.57 9.14 -1.20
C ASN A 136 -13.92 9.59 -0.65
N MET A 137 -14.02 9.71 0.67
CA MET A 137 -15.20 10.17 1.37
C MET A 137 -14.89 11.51 2.04
N PHE A 138 -15.73 12.51 1.80
CA PHE A 138 -15.65 13.83 2.43
C PHE A 138 -16.93 14.05 3.24
N PHE A 139 -16.78 14.55 4.46
CA PHE A 139 -17.87 14.70 5.42
C PHE A 139 -17.56 15.82 6.42
N THR A 140 -18.58 16.35 7.08
CA THR A 140 -18.36 17.25 8.22
C THR A 140 -17.82 16.43 9.40
N LYS A 141 -16.70 16.86 9.99
CA LYS A 141 -16.06 16.14 11.10
C LYS A 141 -17.05 16.03 12.28
N ASN A 142 -17.16 14.85 12.87
CA ASN A 142 -18.13 14.48 13.93
C ASN A 142 -19.59 14.28 13.49
N GLU A 143 -19.93 14.46 12.21
CA GLU A 143 -21.29 14.17 11.69
C GLU A 143 -21.39 12.80 10.99
N ALA A 144 -20.26 12.09 10.83
CA ALA A 144 -20.21 10.76 10.25
C ALA A 144 -19.41 9.81 11.14
N THR A 145 -19.98 8.63 11.36
CA THR A 145 -19.30 7.50 12.02
C THR A 145 -19.26 6.35 11.05
N PHE A 146 -18.06 5.93 10.67
CA PHE A 146 -17.88 4.74 9.85
C PHE A 146 -17.76 3.52 10.76
N LYS A 147 -18.40 2.41 10.38
CA LYS A 147 -18.15 1.14 11.09
C LYS A 147 -16.68 0.82 10.90
N SER A 148 -15.94 0.70 12.00
CA SER A 148 -14.60 0.13 11.98
C SER A 148 -14.69 -1.26 11.35
N PHE A 149 -13.87 -1.50 10.34
CA PHE A 149 -13.70 -2.84 9.80
C PHE A 149 -12.81 -3.65 10.73
N GLU A 150 -12.98 -4.98 10.69
CA GLU A 150 -11.99 -5.86 11.30
C GLU A 150 -10.66 -5.63 10.58
N LYS A 151 -9.63 -5.29 11.35
CA LYS A 151 -8.29 -5.12 10.79
C LYS A 151 -7.88 -6.42 10.11
N THR A 152 -7.31 -6.31 8.91
CA THR A 152 -6.78 -7.47 8.19
C THR A 152 -5.86 -8.27 9.10
N ASN A 153 -6.18 -9.54 9.30
CA ASN A 153 -5.32 -10.43 10.07
C ASN A 153 -4.11 -10.82 9.23
N ASN A 154 -2.98 -10.16 9.48
CA ASN A 154 -1.75 -10.41 8.74
C ASN A 154 -1.06 -11.74 9.11
N SER A 155 -1.55 -12.50 10.10
CA SER A 155 -0.93 -13.76 10.53
C SER A 155 -0.97 -14.85 9.46
N GLN A 156 -1.86 -14.73 8.47
CA GLN A 156 -1.98 -15.66 7.35
C GLN A 156 -0.87 -15.52 6.31
N TYR A 157 -0.12 -14.42 6.34
CA TYR A 157 0.98 -14.19 5.40
C TYR A 157 2.29 -14.73 5.96
N GLU A 158 2.97 -15.54 5.15
CA GLU A 158 4.27 -16.13 5.49
C GLU A 158 5.36 -15.05 5.66
N TYR A 159 5.29 -14.00 4.85
CA TYR A 159 6.28 -12.92 4.78
C TYR A 159 5.62 -11.54 4.84
N SER A 160 6.39 -10.54 5.28
CA SER A 160 6.03 -9.12 5.06
C SER A 160 6.40 -8.72 3.63
N PHE A 161 5.57 -7.92 2.98
CA PHE A 161 5.80 -7.48 1.60
C PHE A 161 5.16 -6.14 1.29
N VAL A 162 5.73 -5.44 0.30
CA VAL A 162 5.05 -4.32 -0.36
C VAL A 162 4.25 -4.90 -1.52
N LEU A 163 2.99 -4.48 -1.64
CA LEU A 163 2.14 -4.80 -2.78
C LEU A 163 1.96 -3.57 -3.65
N LEU A 164 1.96 -3.73 -4.97
CA LEU A 164 1.66 -2.65 -5.89
C LEU A 164 0.90 -3.12 -7.13
N ILE A 165 -0.11 -2.37 -7.54
CA ILE A 165 -0.80 -2.59 -8.82
C ILE A 165 -0.22 -1.57 -9.80
N TYR A 166 0.49 -2.06 -10.81
CA TYR A 166 1.17 -1.22 -11.80
C TYR A 166 0.48 -1.31 -13.16
N ASP A 167 0.28 -0.17 -13.80
CA ASP A 167 -0.24 -0.04 -15.16
C ASP A 167 0.92 0.25 -16.11
N ARG A 168 1.26 -0.70 -16.99
CA ARG A 168 2.39 -0.58 -17.91
C ARG A 168 2.17 0.45 -19.00
N ASP A 169 0.93 0.67 -19.43
CA ASP A 169 0.60 1.63 -20.48
C ASP A 169 0.77 3.06 -19.96
N ARG A 170 0.32 3.29 -18.73
CA ARG A 170 0.45 4.59 -18.04
C ARG A 170 1.81 4.79 -17.37
N ARG A 171 2.58 3.70 -17.20
CA ARG A 171 3.82 3.63 -16.42
C ARG A 171 3.64 4.17 -15.00
N ASP A 172 2.55 3.77 -14.37
CA ASP A 172 2.10 4.36 -13.11
C ASP A 172 1.64 3.31 -12.09
N ILE A 173 1.78 3.65 -10.81
CA ILE A 173 1.33 2.82 -9.69
C ILE A 173 -0.10 3.24 -9.34
N LEU A 174 -1.06 2.34 -9.56
CA LEU A 174 -2.46 2.58 -9.27
C LEU A 174 -2.80 2.35 -7.80
N PHE A 175 -2.18 1.35 -7.19
CA PHE A 175 -2.34 1.02 -5.77
C PHE A 175 -0.99 0.63 -5.19
N THR A 176 -0.77 0.96 -3.93
CA THR A 176 0.38 0.48 -3.16
C THR A 176 -0.04 0.23 -1.72
N GLY A 177 0.59 -0.74 -1.07
CA GLY A 177 0.32 -1.07 0.32
C GLY A 177 1.44 -1.91 0.93
N ILE A 178 1.37 -2.10 2.25
CA ILE A 178 2.33 -2.91 3.00
C ILE A 178 1.54 -3.94 3.79
N ILE A 179 1.92 -5.20 3.64
CA ILE A 179 1.58 -6.25 4.59
C ILE A 179 2.77 -6.44 5.50
N ASN A 180 2.56 -6.16 6.79
CA ASN A 180 3.58 -6.35 7.83
C ASN A 180 3.13 -7.47 8.77
N LYS A 181 3.73 -8.65 8.63
CA LYS A 181 3.49 -9.81 9.48
C LYS A 181 3.86 -9.56 10.95
N ASN A 182 4.91 -8.76 11.17
CA ASN A 182 5.45 -8.47 12.50
C ASN A 182 4.72 -7.32 13.21
N HIS A 183 3.73 -6.70 12.57
CA HIS A 183 2.91 -5.68 13.21
C HIS A 183 1.96 -6.33 14.22
N ARG A 184 2.46 -6.56 15.44
CA ARG A 184 1.61 -6.88 16.59
C ARG A 184 0.77 -5.63 16.89
N LEU A 185 -0.55 -5.77 16.86
CA LEU A 185 -1.42 -4.73 17.38
C LEU A 185 -1.05 -4.47 18.84
N PRO A 186 -0.98 -3.22 19.31
CA PRO A 186 -0.94 -2.97 20.74
C PRO A 186 -2.18 -3.65 21.35
N ASP A 187 -1.98 -4.44 22.40
CA ASP A 187 -3.09 -4.97 23.18
C ASP A 187 -4.00 -3.80 23.55
N CYS A 188 -5.25 -3.83 23.10
CA CYS A 188 -6.28 -2.92 23.60
C CYS A 188 -6.43 -3.21 25.09
N LYS A 189 -5.66 -2.52 25.94
CA LYS A 189 -5.93 -2.45 27.35
C LYS A 189 -7.18 -1.59 27.50
N CYS A 190 -8.34 -2.25 27.56
CA CYS A 190 -9.51 -1.66 28.16
C CYS A 190 -9.15 -1.35 29.63
N SER A 191 -8.89 -0.09 29.92
CA SER A 191 -8.85 0.45 31.28
C SER A 191 -10.25 0.88 31.71
#